data_AF-A0A3D5VGB5-F1
#
_entry.id   AF-A0A3D5VGB5-F1
#
_cell.length_a   1.000
_cell.length_b   1.000
_cell.length_c   1.000
_cell.angle_alpha   90.00
_cell.angle_beta   90.00
_cell.angle_gamma   90.00
#
_symmetry.space_group_name_H-M   'P 1'
#
loop_
_entity.id
_entity.type
_entity.pdbx_description
1 polymer ?
#
loop_
_entity_poly.entity_id
_entity_poly.type
_entity_poly.pdbx_seq_one_letter_code
_entity_poly.pdbx_strand_id
1 'polypeptide(L)'
;PFELTFDMIFKDDQSFDLAVKSGVFTPQLFAELYKIPVEKVLGVIEYPPARAIKATIARIRPAGSLGETDVYGAQQHAPLLT
;
A
#
# COMPACT_ATOMS: atom_id res chain seq x y z
N PRO A 1 -3.61 15.24 0.35
CA PRO A 1 -3.89 15.35 1.82
C PRO A 1 -4.87 14.29 2.37
N PHE A 2 -5.59 13.54 1.51
CA PHE A 2 -6.57 12.51 1.89
C PHE A 2 -6.26 11.11 1.33
N GLU A 3 -5.12 10.95 0.68
CA GLU A 3 -4.72 9.73 -0.02
C GLU A 3 -3.36 9.31 0.53
N LEU A 4 -3.18 8.01 0.71
CA LEU A 4 -1.93 7.39 1.12
C LEU A 4 -1.53 6.39 0.06
N THR A 5 -0.36 6.59 -0.53
CA THR A 5 0.21 5.69 -1.53
C THR A 5 1.36 4.91 -0.91
N PHE A 6 1.31 3.59 -1.07
CA PHE A 6 2.37 2.66 -0.71
C PHE A 6 3.15 2.31 -1.97
N ASP A 7 4.45 2.56 -1.94
CA ASP A 7 5.39 2.17 -2.99
C ASP A 7 6.18 0.94 -2.52
N MET A 8 5.82 -0.24 -3.01
CA MET A 8 6.56 -1.47 -2.76
C MET A 8 7.55 -1.67 -3.91
N ILE A 9 8.81 -1.32 -3.67
CA ILE A 9 9.90 -1.42 -4.66
C ILE A 9 10.66 -2.72 -4.44
N PHE A 10 10.86 -3.48 -5.52
CA PHE A 10 11.54 -4.76 -5.51
C PHE A 10 13.01 -4.61 -5.93
N LYS A 11 13.87 -5.43 -5.33
CA LYS A 11 15.33 -5.39 -5.53
C LYS A 11 15.74 -5.76 -6.96
N ASP A 12 15.06 -6.74 -7.53
CA ASP A 12 15.35 -7.34 -8.83
C ASP A 12 14.04 -7.72 -9.55
N ASP A 13 14.16 -7.92 -10.86
CA ASP A 13 13.04 -8.24 -11.74
C ASP A 13 12.41 -9.60 -11.42
N GLN A 14 13.19 -10.57 -10.91
CA GLN A 14 12.65 -11.85 -10.47
C GLN A 14 11.70 -11.68 -9.29
N SER A 15 12.09 -10.89 -8.28
CA SER A 15 11.26 -10.59 -7.11
C SER A 15 9.99 -9.84 -7.50
N PHE A 16 10.10 -8.87 -8.42
CA PHE A 16 8.95 -8.14 -8.95
C PHE A 16 7.99 -9.07 -9.72
N ASP A 17 8.52 -9.89 -10.62
CA ASP A 17 7.71 -10.83 -11.41
C ASP A 17 7.01 -11.87 -10.54
N LEU A 18 7.68 -12.38 -9.49
CA LEU A 18 7.06 -13.25 -8.49
C LEU A 18 5.94 -12.53 -7.73
N ALA A 19 6.16 -11.28 -7.33
CA ALA A 19 5.16 -10.48 -6.64
C ALA A 19 3.92 -10.23 -7.50
N VAL A 20 4.10 -9.88 -8.77
CA VAL A 20 3.01 -9.72 -9.74
C VAL A 20 2.27 -11.05 -9.96
N LYS A 21 3.00 -12.14 -10.23
CA LYS A 21 2.42 -13.47 -10.48
C LYS A 21 1.71 -14.06 -9.28
N SER A 22 2.09 -13.67 -8.06
CA SER A 22 1.43 -14.13 -6.84
C SER A 22 -0.04 -13.71 -6.79
N GLY A 23 -0.42 -12.61 -7.46
CA GLY A 23 -1.77 -12.09 -7.48
C GLY A 23 -2.30 -11.65 -6.11
N VAL A 24 -1.43 -11.56 -5.08
CA VAL A 24 -1.85 -11.24 -3.71
C VAL A 24 -2.14 -9.75 -3.54
N PHE A 25 -1.47 -8.88 -4.32
CA PHE A 25 -1.63 -7.43 -4.27
C PHE A 25 -2.93 -6.99 -4.92
N THR A 26 -4.03 -7.17 -4.18
CA THR A 26 -5.38 -6.84 -4.62
C THR A 26 -5.98 -5.73 -3.74
N PRO A 27 -6.95 -4.96 -4.25
CA PRO A 27 -7.67 -4.00 -3.42
C PRO A 27 -8.25 -4.61 -2.14
N GLN A 28 -8.68 -5.87 -2.18
CA GLN A 28 -9.21 -6.63 -1.05
C GLN A 28 -8.15 -6.85 0.04
N LEU A 29 -6.92 -7.21 -0.34
CA LEU A 29 -5.81 -7.33 0.60
C LEU A 29 -5.58 -6.01 1.34
N PHE A 30 -5.50 -4.90 0.61
CA PHE A 30 -5.30 -3.58 1.23
C PHE A 30 -6.48 -3.17 2.12
N ALA A 31 -7.71 -3.47 1.71
CA ALA A 31 -8.88 -3.22 2.52
C ALA A 31 -8.84 -3.96 3.87
N GLU A 32 -8.44 -5.23 3.85
CA GLU A 32 -8.30 -6.06 5.04
C GLU A 32 -7.17 -5.59 5.95
N LEU A 33 -5.97 -5.38 5.39
CA LEU A 33 -4.78 -4.93 6.13
C LEU A 33 -5.01 -3.60 6.83
N TYR A 34 -5.68 -2.65 6.15
CA TYR A 34 -5.93 -1.32 6.67
C TYR A 34 -7.28 -1.17 7.37
N LYS A 35 -8.06 -2.25 7.49
CA LYS A 35 -9.41 -2.27 8.09
C LYS A 35 -10.31 -1.18 7.53
N ILE A 36 -10.28 -1.00 6.22
CA ILE A 36 -11.11 -0.06 5.47
C ILE A 36 -12.02 -0.82 4.50
N PRO A 37 -13.16 -0.24 4.10
CA PRO A 37 -13.94 -0.82 3.01
C PRO A 37 -13.15 -0.78 1.70
N VAL A 38 -13.34 -1.78 0.83
CA VAL A 38 -12.63 -1.91 -0.47
C VAL A 38 -12.80 -0.67 -1.34
N GLU A 39 -13.94 0.02 -1.24
CA GLU A 39 -14.24 1.28 -1.92
C GLU A 39 -13.26 2.42 -1.57
N LYS A 40 -12.56 2.31 -0.43
CA LYS A 40 -11.53 3.25 0.00
C LYS A 40 -10.16 2.89 -0.53
N VAL A 41 -10.02 1.78 -1.26
CA VAL A 41 -8.80 1.47 -2.01
C VAL A 41 -8.93 2.06 -3.41
N LEU A 42 -8.19 3.15 -3.64
CA LEU A 42 -8.30 3.99 -4.82
C LEU A 42 -7.60 3.37 -6.05
N GLY A 43 -6.63 2.50 -5.82
CA GLY A 43 -6.03 1.72 -6.89
C GLY A 43 -4.86 0.89 -6.41
N VAL A 44 -4.64 -0.24 -7.07
CA VAL A 44 -3.40 -1.03 -6.97
C VAL A 44 -2.88 -1.17 -8.40
N ILE A 45 -1.69 -0.65 -8.66
CA ILE A 45 -1.08 -0.63 -9.99
C ILE A 45 0.31 -1.25 -9.94
N GLU A 46 0.62 -1.99 -10.98
CA GLU A 46 1.97 -2.48 -11.23
C GLU A 46 2.73 -1.43 -12.03
N TYR A 47 3.95 -1.13 -11.61
CA TYR A 47 4.83 -0.16 -12.23
C TYR A 47 6.17 -0.81 -12.60
N PRO A 48 6.21 -1.56 -13.72
CA PRO A 48 7.41 -2.27 -14.19
C PRO A 48 8.66 -1.39 -14.33
N PRO A 49 8.60 -0.12 -14.81
CA PRO A 49 9.81 0.69 -14.98
C PRO A 49 10.60 0.95 -13.69
N ALA A 50 9.93 0.94 -12.53
CA ALA A 50 10.58 1.05 -11.24
C ALA A 50 10.62 -0.27 -10.47
N ARG A 51 10.19 -1.38 -11.09
CA ARG A 51 10.00 -2.69 -10.43
C ARG A 51 9.22 -2.51 -9.13
N ALA A 52 8.05 -1.87 -9.24
CA ALA A 52 7.28 -1.47 -8.07
C ALA A 52 5.82 -1.82 -8.21
N ILE A 53 5.17 -2.12 -7.09
CA ILE A 53 3.71 -2.19 -6.99
C ILE A 53 3.28 -0.99 -6.14
N LYS A 54 2.35 -0.20 -6.65
CA LYS A 54 1.83 0.98 -5.97
C LYS A 54 0.39 0.73 -5.55
N ALA A 55 0.07 0.97 -4.29
CA ALA A 55 -1.29 0.89 -3.79
C ALA A 55 -1.69 2.21 -3.16
N THR A 56 -2.82 2.78 -3.56
CA THR A 56 -3.34 4.03 -3.02
C THR A 56 -4.62 3.77 -2.27
N ILE A 57 -4.70 4.23 -1.02
CA ILE A 57 -5.90 4.16 -0.18
C ILE A 57 -6.32 5.56 0.27
N ALA A 58 -7.62 5.76 0.50
CA ALA A 58 -8.15 6.95 1.13
C ALA A 58 -7.85 6.92 2.64
N ARG A 59 -7.23 7.98 3.15
CA ARG A 59 -6.95 8.16 4.57
C ARG A 59 -8.23 8.48 5.34
N ILE A 60 -8.41 7.86 6.50
CA ILE A 60 -9.53 8.15 7.42
C ILE A 60 -9.34 9.52 8.11
N ARG A 61 -8.08 9.96 8.32
CA ARG A 61 -7.75 11.27 8.91
C ARG A 61 -6.62 11.97 8.13
N PRO A 62 -6.61 13.31 8.07
CA PRO A 62 -5.50 14.06 7.48
C PRO A 62 -4.21 13.84 8.27
N ALA A 63 -3.09 13.88 7.56
CA ALA A 63 -1.75 13.83 8.16
C ALA A 63 -1.58 14.96 9.19
N GLY A 64 -1.12 14.64 10.40
CA GLY A 64 -0.83 15.62 11.46
C GLY A 64 -2.02 16.03 12.33
N SER A 65 -3.09 15.22 12.39
CA SER A 65 -4.22 15.48 13.29
C SER A 65 -3.95 15.01 14.73
N LEU A 66 -4.49 15.71 15.73
CA LEU A 66 -4.40 15.35 17.16
C LEU A 66 -4.91 13.90 17.35
N GLY A 67 -4.01 13.00 17.76
CA GLY A 67 -4.27 11.56 17.90
C GLY A 67 -3.71 10.67 16.78
N GLU A 68 -2.96 11.24 15.83
CA GLU A 68 -2.19 10.46 14.87
C GLU A 68 -0.81 10.08 15.43
N THR A 69 -0.49 8.78 15.42
CA THR A 69 0.81 8.25 15.91
C THR A 69 1.85 8.06 14.80
N ASP A 70 1.47 8.24 13.53
CA ASP A 70 2.36 7.99 12.39
C ASP A 70 2.12 8.97 11.23
N VAL A 71 2.66 10.17 11.41
CA VAL A 71 2.62 11.29 10.46
C VAL A 71 3.24 10.93 9.10
N TYR A 72 4.12 9.93 9.04
CA TYR A 72 4.88 9.53 7.84
C TYR A 72 4.37 8.25 7.16
N GLY A 73 3.51 7.45 7.80
CA GLY A 73 3.08 6.13 7.28
C GLY A 73 4.14 5.03 7.45
N ALA A 74 5.22 5.28 8.19
CA ALA A 74 6.34 4.36 8.37
C ALA A 74 6.04 3.22 9.36
N GLN A 75 5.08 3.40 10.27
CA GLN A 75 4.61 2.35 11.18
C GLN A 75 3.62 1.38 10.51
N GLN A 76 3.18 1.68 9.29
CA GLN A 76 2.28 0.82 8.52
C GLN A 76 2.99 -0.26 7.68
N HIS A 77 4.32 -0.35 7.76
CA HIS A 77 5.07 -1.45 7.15
C HIS A 77 5.03 -2.76 7.95
N ALA A 78 4.66 -2.72 9.24
CA ALA A 78 4.65 -3.90 10.10
C ALA A 78 3.75 -5.05 9.60
N PRO A 79 2.53 -4.81 9.06
CA PRO A 79 1.68 -5.88 8.53
C PRO A 79 2.17 -6.50 7.22
N LEU A 80 3.13 -5.86 6.51
CA LEU A 80 3.68 -6.35 5.24
C LEU A 80 4.94 -7.23 5.42
N LEU A 81 5.40 -7.39 6.66
CA LEU A 81 6.62 -8.13 7.01
C LEU A 81 6.35 -9.47 7.73
N THR A 82 5.09 -9.93 7.76
CA THR A 82 4.70 -11.19 8.41
C THR A 82 4.40 -12.27 7.38
#